data_AF-A0A954MEU2-F1
#
_entry.id   AF-A0A954MEU2-F1
#
_cell.length_a   1.000
_cell.length_b   1.000
_cell.length_c   1.000
_cell.angle_alpha   90.00
_cell.angle_beta   90.00
_cell.angle_gamma   90.00
#
_symmetry.space_group_name_H-M   'P 1'
#
loop_
_entity.id
_entity.type
_entity.pdbx_description
1 polymer ?
#
loop_
_entity_poly.entity_id
_entity_poly.type
_entity_poly.pdbx_seq_one_letter_code
_entity_poly.pdbx_strand_id
1 'polypeptide(L)'
;MGTGPTWLRRLTADKTKLTEFRNRLSSVSWFMRCPSEVIARLANAQDECTGRFWEGRFKSTVLDSDEAVAACMAYVDLNPIRAGIADTPDDSDFTSVQERMRDVKSAEEVETPDAKDVRVEHGRHAGWLTPIAQEPRRKKVRDKATSRRTSSKGCLHMSLLI
;
A
#
# COMPACT_ATOMS: atom_id res chain seq x y z
N MET A 1 -26.61 8.27 14.97
CA MET A 1 -26.92 8.97 13.71
C MET A 1 -26.02 10.19 13.57
N GLY A 2 -25.19 10.25 12.53
CA GLY A 2 -24.60 11.49 11.99
C GLY A 2 -23.51 12.21 12.81
N THR A 3 -22.27 11.73 12.78
CA THR A 3 -21.06 12.50 13.16
C THR A 3 -20.03 12.55 12.02
N GLY A 4 -20.46 12.37 10.77
CA GLY A 4 -19.60 12.58 9.60
C GLY A 4 -19.47 14.07 9.27
N PRO A 5 -18.32 14.51 8.72
CA PRO A 5 -18.12 15.88 8.25
C PRO A 5 -19.26 16.38 7.35
N THR A 6 -19.61 17.66 7.44
CA THR A 6 -20.72 18.26 6.68
C THR A 6 -20.54 18.13 5.16
N TRP A 7 -19.31 18.13 4.66
CA TRP A 7 -19.01 17.88 3.25
C TRP A 7 -19.39 16.46 2.80
N LEU A 8 -19.19 15.46 3.66
CA LEU A 8 -19.52 14.06 3.36
C LEU A 8 -21.03 13.90 3.18
N ARG A 9 -21.82 14.56 4.03
CA ARG A 9 -23.29 14.54 3.93
C ARG A 9 -23.78 15.13 2.61
N ARG A 10 -23.19 16.25 2.17
CA ARG A 10 -23.51 16.88 0.88
C ARG A 10 -23.20 15.97 -0.30
N LEU A 11 -22.06 15.27 -0.27
CA LEU A 11 -21.72 14.30 -1.32
C LEU A 11 -22.65 13.09 -1.33
N THR A 12 -23.07 12.61 -0.16
CA THR A 12 -23.98 11.46 -0.06
C THR A 12 -25.44 11.80 -0.39
N ALA A 13 -25.83 13.07 -0.31
CA ALA A 13 -27.19 13.52 -0.62
C ALA A 13 -27.48 13.54 -2.14
N ASP A 14 -26.44 13.76 -2.95
CA ASP A 14 -26.52 13.72 -4.41
C ASP A 14 -26.32 12.27 -4.90
N LYS A 15 -27.43 11.59 -5.26
CA LYS A 15 -27.41 10.19 -5.69
C LYS A 15 -26.55 9.96 -6.93
N THR A 16 -26.52 10.92 -7.85
CA THR A 16 -25.76 10.82 -9.10
C THR A 16 -24.28 10.87 -8.80
N LYS A 17 -23.81 11.90 -8.06
CA LYS A 17 -22.41 12.02 -7.65
C LYS A 17 -21.97 10.85 -6.79
N LEU A 18 -22.82 10.39 -5.87
CA LEU A 18 -22.50 9.24 -5.02
C LEU A 18 -22.26 7.96 -5.85
N THR A 19 -23.07 7.75 -6.89
CA THR A 19 -22.90 6.61 -7.81
C THR A 19 -21.60 6.73 -8.60
N GLU A 20 -21.31 7.91 -9.13
CA GLU A 20 -20.06 8.21 -9.83
C GLU A 20 -18.83 7.98 -8.93
N PHE A 21 -18.84 8.48 -7.69
CA PHE A 21 -17.73 8.27 -6.75
C PHE A 21 -17.56 6.81 -6.38
N ARG A 22 -18.64 6.05 -6.19
CA ARG A 22 -18.55 4.61 -5.93
C ARG A 22 -17.86 3.90 -7.10
N ASN A 23 -18.28 4.16 -8.34
CA ASN A 23 -17.68 3.57 -9.52
C ASN A 23 -16.18 3.93 -9.65
N ARG A 24 -15.80 5.17 -9.34
CA ARG A 24 -14.40 5.61 -9.36
C ARG A 24 -13.55 4.96 -8.27
N LEU A 25 -14.07 4.90 -7.04
CA LEU A 25 -13.37 4.31 -5.90
C LEU A 25 -13.23 2.79 -6.02
N SER A 26 -14.09 2.13 -6.80
CA SER A 26 -13.98 0.69 -7.10
C SER A 26 -13.23 0.37 -8.40
N SER A 27 -12.68 1.38 -9.11
CA SER A 27 -11.98 1.18 -10.38
C SER A 27 -10.47 1.36 -10.22
N VAL A 28 -9.72 0.26 -10.36
CA VAL A 28 -8.24 0.29 -10.37
C VAL A 28 -7.72 1.19 -11.50
N SER A 29 -8.38 1.18 -12.66
CA SER A 29 -8.01 2.05 -13.79
C SER A 29 -8.18 3.52 -13.47
N TRP A 30 -9.26 3.89 -12.76
CA TRP A 30 -9.44 5.26 -12.30
C TRP A 30 -8.41 5.64 -11.24
N PHE A 31 -8.16 4.74 -10.29
CA PHE A 31 -7.12 4.93 -9.29
C PHE A 31 -5.75 5.17 -9.94
N MET A 32 -5.33 4.32 -10.88
CA MET A 32 -4.04 4.43 -11.57
C MET A 32 -3.93 5.65 -12.47
N ARG A 33 -5.04 6.13 -13.04
CA ARG A 33 -5.06 7.37 -13.83
C ARG A 33 -4.60 8.57 -13.00
N CYS A 34 -5.10 8.71 -11.77
CA CYS A 34 -4.83 9.86 -10.91
C CYS A 34 -3.32 10.12 -10.68
N PRO A 35 -2.51 9.17 -10.17
CA PRO A 35 -1.07 9.38 -9.98
C PRO A 35 -0.32 9.40 -11.32
N SER A 36 -0.69 8.56 -12.29
CA SER A 36 0.02 8.49 -13.58
C SER A 36 -0.04 9.82 -14.33
N GLU A 37 -1.19 10.49 -14.31
CA GLU A 37 -1.39 11.80 -14.92
C GLU A 37 -0.57 12.88 -14.21
N VAL A 38 -0.59 12.90 -12.88
CA VAL A 38 0.17 13.88 -12.09
C VAL A 38 1.68 13.70 -12.31
N ILE A 39 2.19 12.47 -12.21
CA ILE A 39 3.61 12.18 -12.42
C ILE A 39 4.04 12.54 -13.84
N ALA A 40 3.26 12.18 -14.86
CA ALA A 40 3.59 12.51 -16.24
C ALA A 40 3.68 14.02 -16.48
N ARG A 41 2.75 14.80 -15.91
CA ARG A 41 2.77 16.27 -16.02
C ARG A 41 3.98 16.87 -15.30
N LEU A 42 4.27 16.40 -14.09
CA LEU A 42 5.40 16.89 -13.30
C LEU A 42 6.74 16.58 -13.99
N ALA A 43 6.92 15.36 -14.49
CA ALA A 43 8.14 14.96 -15.17
C ALA A 43 8.34 15.72 -16.49
N ASN A 44 7.30 15.83 -17.32
CA ASN A 44 7.38 16.62 -18.55
C ASN A 44 7.71 18.10 -18.27
N ALA A 45 7.12 18.68 -17.22
CA ALA A 45 7.41 20.06 -16.82
C ALA A 45 8.84 20.22 -16.31
N GLN A 46 9.36 19.24 -15.56
CA GLN A 46 10.73 19.21 -15.07
C GLN A 46 11.76 19.11 -16.23
N ASP A 47 11.43 18.34 -17.27
CA ASP A 47 12.28 18.15 -18.46
C ASP A 47 12.01 19.18 -19.57
N GLU A 48 11.21 20.21 -19.28
CA GLU A 48 10.81 21.27 -20.23
C GLU A 48 10.28 20.74 -21.57
N CYS A 49 9.60 19.59 -21.53
CA CYS A 49 9.11 18.91 -22.72
C CYS A 49 7.58 18.72 -22.69
N THR A 50 7.02 18.29 -23.81
CA THR A 50 5.60 17.93 -23.91
C THR A 50 5.46 16.58 -24.57
N GLY A 51 4.35 15.89 -24.30
CA GLY A 51 4.03 14.63 -24.93
C GLY A 51 3.85 13.49 -23.93
N ARG A 52 4.07 12.27 -24.41
CA ARG A 52 3.75 11.05 -23.69
C ARG A 52 4.92 10.64 -22.79
N PHE A 53 4.69 10.67 -21.47
CA PHE A 53 5.67 10.22 -20.48
C PHE A 53 5.75 8.69 -20.34
N TRP A 54 4.59 8.02 -20.25
CA TRP A 54 4.53 6.57 -20.07
C TRP A 54 4.49 5.81 -21.39
N GLU A 55 5.30 4.75 -21.54
CA GLU A 55 5.34 3.87 -22.71
C GLU A 55 3.98 3.21 -23.02
N GLY A 56 3.17 2.95 -22.00
CA GLY A 56 2.00 2.07 -22.08
C GLY A 56 0.90 2.40 -21.09
N ARG A 57 -0.17 1.60 -21.13
CA ARG A 57 -1.12 1.49 -20.02
C ARG A 57 -0.50 0.65 -18.91
N PHE A 58 -0.98 0.84 -17.68
CA PHE A 58 -0.60 -0.06 -16.58
C PHE A 58 -1.06 -1.49 -16.87
N LYS A 59 -0.32 -2.46 -16.32
CA LYS A 59 -0.69 -3.88 -16.33
C LYS A 59 -1.21 -4.26 -14.94
N SER A 60 -2.28 -5.04 -14.90
CA SER A 60 -2.84 -5.59 -13.67
C SER A 60 -2.90 -7.10 -13.80
N THR A 61 -2.19 -7.80 -12.92
CA THR A 61 -2.10 -9.25 -12.92
C THR A 61 -2.59 -9.77 -11.58
N VAL A 62 -3.40 -10.83 -11.61
CA VAL A 62 -3.84 -11.52 -10.41
C VAL A 62 -2.68 -12.36 -9.90
N LEU A 63 -2.40 -12.25 -8.60
CA LEU A 63 -1.52 -13.17 -7.88
C LEU A 63 -2.43 -14.12 -7.11
N ASP A 64 -2.44 -15.38 -7.52
CA ASP A 64 -3.41 -16.39 -7.06
C ASP A 64 -2.83 -17.34 -6.00
N SER A 65 -1.57 -17.16 -5.62
CA SER A 65 -0.89 -17.94 -4.59
C SER A 65 -0.05 -17.07 -3.65
N ASP A 66 0.20 -17.58 -2.45
CA ASP A 66 1.07 -16.93 -1.48
C ASP A 66 2.52 -16.84 -2.00
N GLU A 67 2.97 -17.84 -2.77
CA GLU A 67 4.27 -17.84 -3.42
C GLU A 67 4.36 -16.72 -4.48
N ALA A 68 3.30 -16.50 -5.26
CA ALA A 68 3.25 -15.42 -6.25
C ALA A 68 3.28 -14.04 -5.57
N VAL A 69 2.59 -13.89 -4.44
CA VAL A 69 2.65 -12.68 -3.62
C VAL A 69 4.05 -12.45 -3.08
N ALA A 70 4.68 -13.49 -2.49
CA ALA A 70 6.03 -13.40 -1.94
C ALA A 70 7.07 -13.05 -3.01
N ALA A 71 6.97 -13.67 -4.19
CA ALA A 71 7.85 -13.38 -5.33
C ALA A 71 7.66 -11.93 -5.83
N CYS A 72 6.42 -11.44 -5.90
CA CYS A 72 6.14 -10.05 -6.28
C CYS A 72 6.71 -9.05 -5.28
N MET A 73 6.57 -9.32 -3.96
CA MET A 73 7.17 -8.48 -2.93
C MET A 73 8.70 -8.42 -3.07
N ALA A 74 9.36 -9.57 -3.21
CA ALA A 74 10.80 -9.63 -3.42
C ALA A 74 11.23 -8.88 -4.69
N TYR A 75 10.47 -9.03 -5.79
CA TYR A 75 10.75 -8.28 -7.02
C TYR A 75 10.71 -6.76 -6.81
N VAL A 76 9.70 -6.24 -6.11
CA VAL A 76 9.57 -4.80 -5.83
C VAL A 76 10.72 -4.33 -4.96
N ASP A 77 11.04 -5.06 -3.90
CA ASP A 77 12.07 -4.67 -2.93
C ASP A 77 13.48 -4.76 -3.51
N LEU A 78 13.72 -5.61 -4.51
CA LEU A 78 15.01 -5.74 -5.20
C LEU A 78 15.16 -4.83 -6.43
N ASN A 79 14.12 -4.10 -6.84
CA ASN A 79 14.20 -3.19 -7.99
C ASN A 79 15.25 -2.07 -7.82
N PRO A 80 15.40 -1.41 -6.65
CA PRO A 80 16.44 -0.41 -6.45
C PRO A 80 17.85 -0.97 -6.68
N ILE A 81 18.10 -2.22 -6.26
CA ILE A 81 19.38 -2.91 -6.46
C ILE A 81 19.59 -3.22 -7.93
N ARG A 82 18.55 -3.75 -8.59
CA ARG A 82 18.59 -4.00 -10.04
C ARG A 82 18.83 -2.73 -10.86
N ALA A 83 18.34 -1.59 -10.38
CA ALA A 83 18.54 -0.28 -11.01
C ALA A 83 19.90 0.36 -10.66
N GLY A 84 20.70 -0.24 -9.77
CA GLY A 84 21.98 0.32 -9.31
C GLY A 84 21.84 1.55 -8.41
N ILE A 85 20.67 1.72 -7.77
CA ILE A 85 20.38 2.87 -6.87
C ILE A 85 20.72 2.52 -5.42
N ALA A 86 20.81 1.24 -5.07
CA ALA A 86 21.14 0.74 -3.73
C ALA A 86 21.96 -0.55 -3.83
N ASP A 87 22.87 -0.79 -2.89
CA ASP A 87 23.66 -2.03 -2.84
C ASP A 87 22.92 -3.15 -2.09
N THR A 88 22.12 -2.78 -1.08
CA THR A 88 21.31 -3.69 -0.28
C THR A 88 19.86 -3.21 -0.17
N PRO A 89 18.90 -4.07 0.21
CA PRO A 89 17.52 -3.65 0.44
C PRO A 89 17.38 -2.61 1.56
N ASP A 90 18.28 -2.62 2.55
CA ASP A 90 18.29 -1.66 3.66
C ASP A 90 18.82 -0.27 3.27
N ASP A 91 19.58 -0.16 2.19
CA ASP A 91 20.07 1.11 1.67
C ASP A 91 19.03 1.90 0.85
N SER A 92 17.90 1.27 0.49
CA SER A 92 16.83 1.90 -0.30
C SER A 92 15.78 2.58 0.57
N ASP A 93 15.71 3.91 0.51
CA ASP A 93 14.66 4.73 1.14
C ASP A 93 13.31 4.67 0.39
N PHE A 94 13.26 3.99 -0.77
CA PHE A 94 12.09 4.00 -1.66
C PHE A 94 11.21 2.75 -1.55
N THR A 95 11.59 1.79 -0.69
CA THR A 95 10.93 0.48 -0.60
C THR A 95 10.59 0.12 0.84
N SER A 96 9.41 -0.48 1.03
CA SER A 96 8.90 -0.85 2.35
C SER A 96 9.73 -1.90 3.10
N VAL A 97 10.63 -2.62 2.43
CA VAL A 97 11.54 -3.59 3.08
C VAL A 97 12.46 -2.94 4.12
N GLN A 98 12.93 -1.72 3.87
CA GLN A 98 13.80 -1.00 4.80
C GLN A 98 13.08 -0.77 6.14
N GLU A 99 11.82 -0.32 6.11
CA GLU A 99 11.01 -0.13 7.31
C GLU A 99 10.76 -1.46 8.04
N ARG A 100 10.44 -2.54 7.30
CA ARG A 100 10.24 -3.87 7.90
C ARG A 100 11.50 -4.38 8.60
N MET A 101 12.68 -4.19 8.01
CA MET A 101 13.96 -4.57 8.61
C MET A 101 14.25 -3.77 9.89
N ARG A 102 13.93 -2.47 9.91
CA ARG A 102 14.03 -1.64 11.12
C ARG A 102 13.11 -2.15 12.24
N ASP A 103 11.88 -2.52 11.91
CA ASP A 103 10.94 -3.07 12.89
C ASP A 103 11.43 -4.42 13.45
N VAL A 104 11.97 -5.31 12.60
CA VAL A 104 12.60 -6.59 13.03
C VAL A 104 13.77 -6.35 13.97
N LYS A 105 14.70 -5.44 13.61
CA LYS A 105 15.82 -5.06 14.49
C LYS A 105 15.34 -4.52 15.84
N SER A 106 14.29 -3.68 15.85
CA SER A 106 13.72 -3.15 17.08
C SER A 106 13.03 -4.21 17.96
N ALA A 107 12.61 -5.32 17.38
CA ALA A 107 12.04 -6.43 18.12
C ALA A 107 13.10 -7.22 18.89
N GLU A 108 14.38 -7.11 18.53
CA GLU A 108 15.47 -7.75 19.29
C GLU A 108 15.71 -7.08 20.65
N GLU A 109 15.26 -5.83 20.82
CA GLU A 109 15.38 -5.05 22.06
C GLU A 109 14.41 -5.51 23.18
N VAL A 110 13.47 -6.42 22.88
CA VAL A 110 12.48 -6.91 23.85
C VAL A 110 12.59 -8.42 24.04
N GLU A 111 12.35 -8.89 25.25
CA GLU A 111 12.63 -10.28 25.60
C GLU A 111 11.45 -11.24 25.31
N THR A 112 10.21 -10.80 25.50
CA THR A 112 9.06 -11.71 25.41
C THR A 112 8.57 -11.90 23.97
N PRO A 113 8.18 -13.12 23.57
CA PRO A 113 7.66 -13.38 22.22
C PRO A 113 6.50 -12.45 21.81
N ASP A 114 5.56 -12.19 22.72
CA ASP A 114 4.45 -11.28 22.48
C ASP A 114 4.91 -9.83 22.26
N ALA A 115 5.93 -9.36 23.01
CA ALA A 115 6.47 -8.03 22.81
C ALA A 115 7.22 -7.93 21.47
N LYS A 116 7.94 -8.98 21.06
CA LYS A 116 8.59 -9.06 19.75
C LYS A 116 7.58 -8.96 18.62
N ASP A 117 6.50 -9.74 18.71
CA ASP A 117 5.43 -9.74 17.72
C ASP A 117 4.73 -8.37 17.62
N VAL A 118 4.48 -7.72 18.76
CA VAL A 118 3.93 -6.36 18.78
C VAL A 118 4.89 -5.36 18.13
N ARG A 119 6.21 -5.51 18.32
CA ARG A 119 7.21 -4.63 17.70
C ARG A 119 7.30 -4.81 16.19
N VAL A 120 7.24 -6.06 15.70
CA VAL A 120 7.25 -6.32 14.26
C VAL A 120 5.95 -5.84 13.59
N GLU A 121 4.78 -6.06 14.19
CA GLU A 121 3.50 -5.70 13.56
C GLU A 121 3.04 -4.25 13.80
N HIS A 122 3.41 -3.67 14.94
CA HIS A 122 2.98 -2.34 15.41
C HIS A 122 4.13 -1.47 15.93
N GLY A 123 5.36 -1.74 15.48
CA GLY A 123 6.51 -0.86 15.65
C GLY A 123 6.26 0.56 15.15
N ARG A 124 7.21 1.46 15.41
CA ARG A 124 7.10 2.88 15.01
C ARG A 124 6.94 3.03 13.50
N HIS A 125 7.57 2.14 12.72
CA HIS A 125 7.52 2.15 11.26
C HIS A 125 6.45 1.19 10.73
N ALA A 126 6.11 0.16 11.51
CA ALA A 126 5.06 -0.80 11.18
C ALA A 126 3.65 -0.16 11.06
N GLY A 127 2.74 -0.91 10.43
CA GLY A 127 1.32 -0.56 10.38
C GLY A 127 0.85 0.13 9.10
N TRP A 128 1.64 0.18 8.04
CA TRP A 128 1.15 0.55 6.70
C TRP A 128 0.57 -0.65 5.96
N LEU A 129 1.21 -1.81 6.11
CA LEU A 129 0.81 -3.04 5.44
C LEU A 129 -0.29 -3.76 6.23
N THR A 130 -1.20 -4.40 5.50
CA THR A 130 -2.07 -5.41 6.09
C THR A 130 -1.19 -6.59 6.51
N PRO A 131 -1.32 -7.14 7.72
CA PRO A 131 -0.50 -8.29 8.08
C PRO A 131 -0.93 -9.46 7.19
N ILE A 132 0.01 -10.17 6.58
CA ILE A 132 -0.28 -11.40 5.83
C ILE A 132 -0.72 -12.44 6.85
N ALA A 133 -1.76 -13.20 6.54
CA ALA A 133 -2.25 -14.24 7.44
C ALA A 133 -1.31 -15.44 7.43
N GLN A 134 -0.23 -15.38 8.21
CA GLN A 134 0.60 -16.55 8.47
C GLN A 134 -0.06 -17.42 9.54
N GLU A 135 -0.08 -18.74 9.32
CA GLU A 135 -0.38 -19.71 10.38
C GLU A 135 0.90 -20.05 11.14
N PRO A 136 0.87 -20.15 12.49
CA PRO A 136 -0.30 -20.06 13.37
C PRO A 136 -0.78 -18.63 13.62
N ARG A 137 -2.07 -18.53 13.95
CA ARG A 137 -2.89 -17.31 13.97
C ARG A 137 -2.48 -16.32 15.08
N ARG A 138 -1.61 -15.35 14.80
CA ARG A 138 -1.26 -14.20 15.67
C ARG A 138 -2.40 -13.18 15.84
N LYS A 139 -3.62 -13.66 16.09
CA LYS A 139 -4.86 -12.87 16.01
C LYS A 139 -4.90 -11.70 17.00
N LYS A 140 -4.43 -11.92 18.23
CA LYS A 140 -4.44 -10.91 19.30
C LYS A 140 -3.58 -9.69 18.96
N VAL A 141 -2.43 -9.89 18.32
CA VAL A 141 -1.54 -8.81 17.91
C VAL A 141 -2.18 -8.08 16.72
N ARG A 142 -2.60 -8.81 15.67
CA ARG A 142 -3.16 -8.22 14.44
C ARG A 142 -4.42 -7.37 14.63
N ASP A 143 -5.29 -7.76 15.56
CA ASP A 143 -6.55 -7.06 15.83
C ASP A 143 -6.34 -5.71 16.56
N LYS A 144 -5.12 -5.42 17.02
CA LYS A 144 -4.78 -4.14 17.63
C LYS A 144 -4.84 -3.00 16.61
N ALA A 145 -5.56 -1.94 16.96
CA ALA A 145 -5.63 -0.73 16.16
C ALA A 145 -4.26 -0.02 16.13
N THR A 146 -3.90 0.53 14.97
CA THR A 146 -2.71 1.36 14.77
C THR A 146 -3.16 2.69 14.14
N SER A 147 -2.45 3.78 14.45
CA SER A 147 -2.72 5.10 13.87
C SER A 147 -2.31 5.22 12.40
N ARG A 148 -1.44 4.33 11.92
CA ARG A 148 -0.93 4.32 10.55
C ARG A 148 -1.82 3.58 9.55
N ARG A 149 -2.61 2.60 10.02
CA ARG A 149 -3.53 1.82 9.19
C ARG A 149 -4.96 2.29 9.35
N THR A 150 -5.64 2.58 8.25
CA THR A 150 -7.06 2.95 8.25
C THR A 150 -7.99 1.76 8.54
N SER A 151 -7.57 0.52 8.31
CA SER A 151 -8.39 -0.67 8.51
C SER A 151 -7.57 -1.94 8.79
N SER A 152 -7.99 -2.75 9.77
CA SER A 152 -7.46 -4.10 9.98
C SER A 152 -8.08 -5.17 9.07
N LYS A 153 -9.08 -4.80 8.24
CA LYS A 153 -9.85 -5.73 7.39
C LYS A 153 -9.13 -6.22 6.13
N GLY A 154 -7.84 -5.93 5.99
CA GLY A 154 -7.05 -6.34 4.85
C GLY A 154 -7.45 -5.72 3.53
N CYS A 155 -7.04 -6.36 2.43
CA CYS A 155 -7.39 -5.93 1.07
C CYS A 155 -8.90 -6.03 0.89
N LEU A 156 -9.56 -4.90 0.59
CA LEU A 156 -10.97 -4.91 0.20
C LEU A 156 -11.09 -5.63 -1.14
N HIS A 157 -12.12 -6.48 -1.28
CA HIS A 157 -12.40 -7.16 -2.54
C HIS A 157 -12.68 -6.12 -3.63
N MET A 158 -11.75 -5.95 -4.56
CA MET A 158 -11.93 -5.14 -5.75
C MET A 158 -12.39 -6.08 -6.87
N SER A 159 -13.57 -5.83 -7.45
CA SER A 159 -13.97 -6.55 -8.66
C SER A 159 -13.03 -6.15 -9.78
N LEU A 160 -12.25 -7.11 -10.28
CA LEU A 160 -11.62 -7.00 -11.59
C LEU A 160 -12.76 -7.16 -12.61
N LEU A 161 -13.50 -6.07 -12.85
CA LEU A 161 -14.32 -5.97 -14.06
C LEU A 161 -13.32 -5.86 -15.22
N ILE A 162 -12.91 -7.01 -15.73
CA ILE A 162 -12.25 -7.15 -17.02
C ILE A 162 -13.32 -7.08 -18.10
#